data_AF-A0A2D5TVX3-F1
#
_entry.id   AF-A0A2D5TVX3-F1
#
_cell.length_a   1.000
_cell.length_b   1.000
_cell.length_c   1.000
_cell.angle_alpha   90.00
_cell.angle_beta   90.00
_cell.angle_gamma   90.00
#
_symmetry.space_group_name_H-M   'P 1'
#
loop_
_entity.id
_entity.type
_entity.pdbx_description
1 polymer ?
#
loop_
_entity_poly.entity_id
_entity_poly.type
_entity_poly.pdbx_seq_one_letter_code
_entity_poly.pdbx_strand_id
1 'polypeptide(L)'
;MPEKDSLIPEDLGSDREKEIGQHIGYRYDVNLLPNYERLTPFLKKYIEIMDWKDLNWLEDVHMGYEEDRAAVFDRNINGWVTVPEKVELPDNQQDRDMIARELLIKFQMSKRHPMVQLKETYGKL
;
A
#
# COMPACT_ATOMS: atom_id res chain seq x y z
N MET A 1 -5.15 -21.08 -44.40
CA MET A 1 -5.77 -20.72 -43.11
C MET A 1 -4.65 -20.76 -42.09
N PRO A 2 -4.20 -19.65 -41.48
CA PRO A 2 -3.11 -19.72 -40.53
C PRO A 2 -3.62 -20.36 -39.23
N GLU A 3 -2.82 -21.27 -38.66
CA GLU A 3 -3.09 -22.00 -37.43
C GLU A 3 -3.35 -21.05 -36.27
N LYS A 4 -4.47 -21.29 -35.56
CA LYS A 4 -4.93 -20.52 -34.41
C LYS A 4 -4.04 -20.67 -33.16
N ASP A 5 -3.05 -21.57 -33.18
CA ASP A 5 -2.28 -21.99 -32.00
C ASP A 5 -0.93 -21.28 -31.83
N SER A 6 -0.57 -20.33 -32.68
CA SER A 6 0.74 -19.65 -32.62
C SER A 6 0.84 -18.44 -31.68
N LEU A 7 -0.25 -18.11 -30.95
CA LEU A 7 -0.35 -16.89 -30.14
C LEU A 7 -0.68 -17.14 -28.65
N ILE A 8 -0.65 -18.38 -28.19
CA ILE A 8 -0.86 -18.70 -26.77
C ILE A 8 0.53 -18.94 -26.16
N PRO A 9 1.09 -17.99 -25.37
CA PRO A 9 2.24 -18.29 -24.55
C PRO A 9 1.98 -19.57 -23.75
N GLU A 10 2.92 -20.52 -23.75
CA GLU A 10 2.82 -21.78 -22.98
C GLU A 10 2.61 -21.55 -21.46
N ASP A 11 2.72 -20.30 -21.01
CA ASP A 11 2.61 -19.83 -19.63
C ASP A 11 1.26 -19.14 -19.29
N LEU A 12 0.22 -19.29 -20.11
CA LEU A 12 -1.14 -18.87 -19.70
C LEU A 12 -1.73 -19.89 -18.74
N GLY A 13 -1.88 -19.49 -17.48
CA GLY A 13 -2.22 -20.31 -16.30
C GLY A 13 -3.46 -21.21 -16.41
N SER A 14 -4.48 -20.92 -15.61
CA SER A 14 -5.69 -21.73 -15.45
C SER A 14 -6.50 -21.86 -16.76
N ASP A 15 -7.35 -22.88 -16.88
CA ASP A 15 -8.20 -23.12 -18.07
C ASP A 15 -9.03 -21.88 -18.45
N ARG A 16 -9.40 -21.06 -17.44
CA ARG A 16 -10.11 -19.80 -17.63
C ARG A 16 -9.29 -18.73 -18.34
N GLU A 17 -7.99 -18.65 -18.07
CA GLU A 17 -7.08 -17.67 -18.68
C GLU A 17 -6.80 -18.00 -20.15
N LYS A 18 -6.79 -19.31 -20.47
CA LYS A 18 -6.70 -19.80 -21.84
C LYS A 18 -7.98 -19.50 -22.64
N GLU A 19 -9.16 -19.64 -22.02
CA GLU A 19 -10.45 -19.34 -22.65
C GLU A 19 -10.57 -17.86 -23.06
N ILE A 20 -10.08 -16.95 -22.22
CA ILE A 20 -10.15 -15.49 -22.44
C ILE A 20 -8.94 -14.93 -23.22
N GLY A 21 -7.87 -15.71 -23.40
CA GLY A 21 -6.64 -15.29 -24.10
C GLY A 21 -5.86 -14.17 -23.39
N GLN A 22 -6.07 -14.01 -22.08
CA GLN A 22 -5.45 -12.98 -21.26
C GLN A 22 -5.03 -13.59 -19.92
N HIS A 23 -3.81 -13.28 -19.48
CA HIS A 23 -3.37 -13.66 -18.14
C HIS A 23 -4.15 -12.84 -17.10
N ILE A 24 -4.89 -13.53 -16.24
CA ILE A 24 -5.46 -12.94 -15.03
C ILE A 24 -4.40 -13.16 -13.97
N GLY A 25 -3.50 -12.19 -13.84
CA GLY A 25 -2.60 -12.16 -12.70
C GLY A 25 -3.42 -12.11 -11.42
N TYR A 26 -3.55 -13.24 -10.73
CA TYR A 26 -3.93 -13.24 -9.33
C TYR A 26 -2.83 -12.45 -8.61
N ARG A 27 -3.09 -11.18 -8.32
CA ARG A 27 -2.31 -10.49 -7.30
C ARG A 27 -2.68 -11.16 -6.00
N TYR A 28 -1.79 -12.02 -5.51
CA TYR A 28 -1.78 -12.42 -4.11
C TYR A 28 -2.05 -11.16 -3.27
N ASP A 29 -2.84 -11.26 -2.19
CA ASP A 29 -2.84 -10.21 -1.16
C ASP A 29 -1.38 -10.06 -0.71
N VAL A 30 -0.68 -9.07 -1.27
CA VAL A 30 0.79 -9.05 -1.27
C VAL A 30 1.32 -8.77 0.14
N ASN A 31 0.46 -8.30 1.04
CA ASN A 31 0.85 -7.89 2.39
C ASN A 31 -0.29 -8.12 3.40
N LEU A 32 -0.71 -9.38 3.61
CA LEU A 32 -1.31 -9.74 4.90
C LEU A 32 -0.38 -9.19 5.99
N LEU A 33 -0.90 -8.30 6.85
CA LEU A 33 -0.06 -7.58 7.80
C LEU A 33 0.92 -8.50 8.51
N PRO A 34 2.22 -8.36 8.25
CA PRO A 34 3.17 -9.33 8.72
C PRO A 34 3.49 -9.04 10.20
N ASN A 35 3.70 -10.12 10.95
CA ASN A 35 4.09 -10.21 12.37
C ASN A 35 3.83 -8.95 13.23
N TYR A 36 2.76 -8.98 14.04
CA TYR A 36 2.38 -7.94 15.01
C TYR A 36 3.49 -7.59 16.03
N GLU A 37 4.48 -8.46 16.23
CA GLU A 37 5.64 -8.18 17.09
C GLU A 37 6.48 -7.01 16.56
N ARG A 38 6.51 -6.84 15.24
CA ARG A 38 7.29 -5.81 14.52
C ARG A 38 6.53 -4.50 14.31
N LEU A 39 5.32 -4.37 14.87
CA LEU A 39 4.63 -3.09 14.87
C LEU A 39 5.51 -2.02 15.53
N THR A 40 5.54 -0.85 14.89
CA THR A 40 6.21 0.30 15.49
C THR A 40 5.49 0.73 16.78
N PRO A 41 6.16 1.42 17.70
CA PRO A 41 5.52 1.93 18.92
C PRO A 41 4.29 2.80 18.63
N PHE A 42 4.31 3.55 17.51
CA PHE A 42 3.18 4.33 17.06
C PHE A 42 1.99 3.46 16.66
N LEU A 43 2.22 2.43 15.82
CA LEU A 43 1.14 1.55 15.36
C LEU A 43 0.51 0.76 16.51
N LYS A 44 1.33 0.30 17.48
CA LYS A 44 0.82 -0.36 18.70
C LYS A 44 -0.15 0.55 19.45
N LYS A 45 0.24 1.80 19.67
CA LYS A 45 -0.61 2.80 20.34
C LYS A 45 -1.84 3.18 19.51
N TYR A 46 -1.72 3.23 18.19
CA TYR A 46 -2.84 3.51 17.30
C TYR A 46 -3.92 2.43 17.41
N ILE A 47 -3.55 1.15 17.37
CA ILE A 47 -4.49 0.02 17.57
C ILE A 47 -5.21 0.15 18.92
N GLU A 48 -4.46 0.41 19.99
CA GLU A 48 -5.00 0.56 21.35
C GLU A 48 -6.02 1.70 21.45
N ILE A 49 -5.70 2.88 20.89
CA ILE A 49 -6.60 4.04 20.93
C ILE A 49 -7.88 3.80 20.12
N MET A 50 -7.75 3.14 18.97
CA MET A 50 -8.88 2.87 18.07
C MET A 50 -9.76 1.71 18.56
N ASP A 51 -9.32 0.96 19.58
CA ASP A 51 -9.94 -0.28 20.05
C ASP A 51 -10.14 -1.30 18.91
N TRP A 52 -9.11 -1.42 18.07
CA TRP A 52 -9.12 -2.33 16.92
C TRP A 52 -8.40 -3.63 17.23
N LYS A 53 -8.81 -4.71 16.55
CA LYS A 53 -8.20 -6.04 16.71
C LYS A 53 -7.00 -6.26 15.78
N ASP A 54 -6.98 -5.55 14.66
CA ASP A 54 -5.98 -5.68 13.60
C ASP A 54 -5.80 -4.34 12.87
N LEU A 55 -4.90 -4.32 11.89
CA LEU A 55 -4.68 -3.17 11.01
C LEU A 55 -4.97 -3.50 9.54
N ASN A 56 -5.78 -4.52 9.24
CA ASN A 56 -5.86 -5.12 7.90
C ASN A 56 -6.18 -4.10 6.77
N TRP A 57 -6.86 -3.00 7.09
CA TRP A 57 -7.08 -1.90 6.15
C TRP A 57 -5.79 -1.22 5.61
N LEU A 58 -4.63 -1.51 6.21
CA LEU A 58 -3.29 -1.07 5.78
C LEU A 58 -2.52 -2.16 5.02
N GLU A 59 -3.15 -3.28 4.65
CA GLU A 59 -2.49 -4.40 3.96
C GLU A 59 -1.80 -3.93 2.67
N ASP A 60 -2.48 -3.15 1.85
CA ASP A 60 -1.96 -2.67 0.57
C ASP A 60 -1.07 -1.42 0.67
N VAL A 61 -0.70 -1.00 1.89
CA VAL A 61 0.21 0.13 2.12
C VAL A 61 1.62 -0.40 2.32
N HIS A 62 2.56 0.07 1.51
CA HIS A 62 3.96 -0.39 1.55
C HIS A 62 4.94 0.72 1.17
N MET A 63 6.21 0.49 1.48
CA MET A 63 7.29 1.38 1.08
C MET A 63 7.66 1.10 -0.38
N GLY A 64 7.66 2.14 -1.20
CA GLY A 64 8.16 2.12 -2.57
C GLY A 64 9.06 3.32 -2.85
N TYR A 65 9.22 3.64 -4.14
CA TYR A 65 10.05 4.76 -4.58
C TYR A 65 9.33 5.54 -5.68
N GLU A 66 9.39 6.86 -5.58
CA GLU A 66 8.94 7.83 -6.59
C GLU A 66 10.13 8.72 -6.94
N GLU A 67 10.54 8.75 -8.22
CA GLU A 67 11.68 9.58 -8.70
C GLU A 67 12.95 9.43 -7.83
N ASP A 68 13.35 8.19 -7.56
CA ASP A 68 14.51 7.81 -6.70
C ASP A 68 14.39 8.21 -5.22
N ARG A 69 13.23 8.72 -4.79
CA ARG A 69 12.94 9.05 -3.38
C ARG A 69 12.04 8.00 -2.78
N ALA A 70 12.32 7.62 -1.54
CA ALA A 70 11.43 6.73 -0.80
C ALA A 70 10.06 7.40 -0.64
N ALA A 71 9.00 6.64 -0.93
CA ALA A 71 7.63 7.11 -0.88
C ALA A 71 6.73 5.99 -0.35
N VAL A 72 5.73 6.38 0.44
CA VAL A 72 4.66 5.48 0.85
C VAL A 72 3.68 5.36 -0.30
N PHE A 73 3.44 4.13 -0.74
CA PHE A 73 2.39 3.83 -1.69
C PHE A 73 1.11 3.45 -0.94
N ASP A 74 0.03 4.17 -1.22
CA ASP A 74 -1.32 3.85 -0.76
C ASP A 74 -2.17 3.42 -1.95
N ARG A 75 -2.46 2.11 -2.02
CA ARG A 75 -3.27 1.55 -3.09
C ARG A 75 -4.73 2.01 -3.03
N ASN A 76 -5.28 2.28 -1.84
CA ASN A 76 -6.69 2.62 -1.69
C ASN A 76 -7.08 3.85 -2.52
N ILE A 77 -6.13 4.78 -2.67
CA ILE A 77 -6.27 5.99 -3.48
C ILE A 77 -5.37 6.00 -4.72
N ASN A 78 -4.60 4.91 -4.95
CA ASN A 78 -3.57 4.81 -5.98
C ASN A 78 -2.61 6.02 -5.98
N GLY A 79 -2.08 6.35 -4.81
CA GLY A 79 -1.31 7.58 -4.57
C GLY A 79 0.01 7.33 -3.87
N TRP A 80 0.90 8.34 -3.97
CA TRP A 80 2.22 8.35 -3.37
C TRP A 80 2.33 9.48 -2.34
N VAL A 81 2.97 9.18 -1.21
CA VAL A 81 3.33 10.17 -0.19
C VAL A 81 4.83 10.09 0.05
N THR A 82 5.56 11.13 -0.37
CA THR A 82 7.02 11.19 -0.24
C THR A 82 7.47 11.11 1.22
N VAL A 83 8.46 10.27 1.50
CA VAL A 83 9.08 10.17 2.83
C VAL A 83 10.13 11.28 3.00
N PRO A 84 10.20 11.95 4.16
CA PRO A 84 11.25 12.93 4.41
C PRO A 84 12.65 12.30 4.35
N GLU A 85 13.61 12.97 3.69
CA GLU A 85 14.98 12.49 3.47
C GLU A 85 15.76 12.16 4.77
N LYS A 86 15.32 12.70 5.91
CA LYS A 86 15.94 12.48 7.23
C LYS A 86 15.50 11.17 7.90
N VAL A 87 14.52 10.46 7.34
CA VAL A 87 14.05 9.19 7.89
C VAL A 87 14.98 8.09 7.40
N GLU A 88 15.72 7.47 8.32
CA GLU A 88 16.50 6.28 8.02
C GLU A 88 15.56 5.09 7.83
N LEU A 89 15.69 4.40 6.70
CA LEU A 89 14.88 3.22 6.38
C LEU A 89 15.66 1.94 6.68
N PRO A 90 15.05 0.98 7.38
CA PRO A 90 15.68 -0.29 7.73
C PRO A 90 15.92 -1.15 6.48
N ASP A 91 16.87 -2.07 6.52
CA ASP A 91 17.22 -2.87 5.33
C ASP A 91 16.23 -4.00 5.00
N ASN A 92 15.31 -4.32 5.91
CA ASN A 92 14.32 -5.36 5.70
C ASN A 92 12.96 -4.79 5.25
N GLN A 93 12.33 -5.47 4.29
CA GLN A 93 11.07 -5.04 3.68
C GLN A 93 9.95 -4.88 4.71
N GLN A 94 9.85 -5.80 5.66
CA GLN A 94 8.77 -5.81 6.65
C GLN A 94 8.77 -4.52 7.50
N ASP A 95 9.93 -4.14 8.04
CA ASP A 95 10.02 -2.94 8.88
C ASP A 95 9.85 -1.67 8.03
N ARG A 96 10.29 -1.67 6.77
CA ARG A 96 10.01 -0.56 5.83
C ARG A 96 8.52 -0.38 5.63
N ASP A 97 7.77 -1.46 5.45
CA ASP A 97 6.33 -1.40 5.26
C ASP A 97 5.61 -1.01 6.57
N MET A 98 6.13 -1.40 7.74
CA MET A 98 5.61 -0.89 9.03
C MET A 98 5.81 0.63 9.17
N ILE A 99 6.97 1.14 8.76
CA ILE A 99 7.22 2.59 8.73
C ILE A 99 6.31 3.28 7.70
N ALA A 100 6.08 2.67 6.54
CA ALA A 100 5.20 3.23 5.52
C ALA A 100 3.77 3.42 6.06
N ARG A 101 3.23 2.40 6.73
CA ARG A 101 1.92 2.43 7.39
C ARG A 101 1.84 3.50 8.48
N GLU A 102 2.86 3.60 9.32
CA GLU A 102 2.96 4.65 10.33
C GLU A 102 2.97 6.05 9.71
N LEU A 103 3.76 6.25 8.66
CA LEU A 103 3.88 7.54 7.98
C LEU A 103 2.57 7.95 7.31
N LEU A 104 1.85 7.01 6.70
CA LEU A 104 0.53 7.29 6.12
C LEU A 104 -0.45 7.79 7.18
N ILE A 105 -0.57 7.09 8.31
CA ILE A 105 -1.48 7.49 9.40
C ILE A 105 -1.07 8.86 9.95
N LYS A 106 0.23 9.09 10.21
CA LYS A 106 0.72 10.39 10.68
C LYS A 106 0.42 11.51 9.69
N PHE A 107 0.54 11.24 8.39
CA PHE A 107 0.20 12.19 7.34
C PHE A 107 -1.30 12.51 7.37
N GLN A 108 -2.17 11.49 7.36
CA GLN A 108 -3.63 11.65 7.39
C GLN A 108 -4.11 12.40 8.64
N MET A 109 -3.50 12.14 9.80
CA MET A 109 -3.83 12.81 11.08
C MET A 109 -3.15 14.16 11.27
N SER A 110 -2.27 14.58 10.35
CA SER A 110 -1.50 15.81 10.47
C SER A 110 -2.40 17.04 10.47
N LYS A 111 -2.17 17.97 11.39
CA LYS A 111 -2.84 19.30 11.35
C LYS A 111 -2.53 20.08 10.07
N ARG A 112 -1.44 19.74 9.39
CA ARG A 112 -1.03 20.33 8.10
C ARG A 112 -1.55 19.54 6.89
N HIS A 113 -2.46 18.59 7.10
CA HIS A 113 -3.02 17.80 6.01
C HIS A 113 -3.87 18.71 5.09
N PRO A 114 -3.76 18.59 3.75
CA PRO A 114 -4.47 19.48 2.81
C PRO A 114 -5.98 19.55 3.03
N MET A 115 -6.60 18.45 3.47
CA MET A 115 -8.05 18.42 3.77
C MET A 115 -8.45 19.31 4.96
N VAL A 116 -7.55 19.56 5.91
CA VAL A 116 -7.80 20.51 7.01
C VAL A 116 -7.91 21.92 6.44
N GLN A 117 -6.97 22.31 5.58
CA GLN A 117 -6.98 23.62 4.91
C GLN A 117 -8.22 23.78 4.01
N LEU A 118 -8.59 22.75 3.25
CA LEU A 118 -9.79 22.78 2.41
C LEU A 118 -11.07 22.92 3.25
N LYS A 119 -11.14 22.21 4.38
CA LYS A 119 -12.27 22.33 5.32
C LYS A 119 -12.34 23.74 5.92
N GLU A 120 -11.22 24.33 6.32
CA GLU A 120 -11.19 25.70 6.84
C GLU A 120 -11.60 26.74 5.80
N THR A 121 -11.24 26.52 4.53
CA THR A 121 -11.50 27.48 3.45
C THR A 121 -12.92 27.35 2.87
N TYR A 122 -13.42 26.13 2.73
CA TYR A 122 -14.65 25.82 1.98
C TYR A 122 -15.70 25.03 2.78
N GLY A 123 -15.42 24.68 4.03
CA GLY A 123 -16.36 23.97 4.89
C GLY A 123 -17.63 24.79 5.10
N LYS A 124 -18.79 24.17 4.88
CA LYS A 124 -20.07 24.78 5.23
C LYS A 124 -20.24 24.74 6.76
N LEU A 125 -20.67 25.87 7.32
CA LEU A 125 -21.09 26.00 8.73
C LEU A 125 -22.32 25.14 9.01
#